data_AF-A0A848XMH4-F1
#
_entry.id   AF-A0A848XMH4-F1
#
_cell.length_a   1.000
_cell.length_b   1.000
_cell.length_c   1.000
_cell.angle_alpha   90.00
_cell.angle_beta   90.00
_cell.angle_gamma   90.00
#
_symmetry.space_group_name_H-M   'P 1'
#
loop_
_entity.id
_entity.type
_entity.pdbx_description
1 polymer ?
#
loop_
_entity_poly.entity_id
_entity_poly.type
_entity_poly.pdbx_seq_one_letter_code
_entity_poly.pdbx_strand_id
1 'polypeptide(L)'
;NENRTLADFFDTGRFEPRTSISTLSNAMDVGDPSNMERILGLHPGPDAVRRAFNVSAWSDDATRRCIAHVWDEAGVVLDPHTAVGVLALRHALAVDEDAEGLVLGTAHPAKFGEVVEPIIGCPIPVPDSLRDALRQETTVPSIPPSLDGLISILEGR
;
A
#
# COMPACT_ATOMS: atom_id res chain seq x y z
N ASN A 1 4.10 1.91 -3.92
CA ASN A 1 4.99 2.60 -2.96
C ASN A 1 6.43 2.38 -3.41
N GLU A 2 7.41 2.52 -2.52
CA GLU A 2 8.84 2.34 -2.82
C GLU A 2 9.27 0.88 -2.96
N ASN A 3 8.41 -0.09 -2.64
CA ASN A 3 8.64 -1.50 -2.94
C ASN A 3 8.41 -1.74 -4.44
N ARG A 4 9.48 -1.62 -5.23
CA ARG A 4 9.43 -1.55 -6.70
C ARG A 4 9.38 -2.88 -7.45
N THR A 5 9.28 -4.03 -6.79
CA THR A 5 9.34 -5.36 -7.46
C THR A 5 8.40 -5.46 -8.68
N LEU A 6 7.16 -4.97 -8.56
CA LEU A 6 6.23 -4.93 -9.70
C LEU A 6 6.65 -3.90 -10.74
N ALA A 7 6.95 -2.66 -10.35
CA ALA A 7 7.35 -1.62 -11.29
C ALA A 7 8.57 -2.05 -12.13
N ASP A 8 9.59 -2.62 -11.49
CA ASP A 8 10.80 -3.08 -12.18
C ASP A 8 10.53 -4.27 -13.10
N PHE A 9 9.58 -5.16 -12.76
CA PHE A 9 9.11 -6.19 -13.69
C PHE A 9 8.45 -5.58 -14.93
N PHE A 10 7.68 -4.50 -14.78
CA PHE A 10 7.06 -3.82 -15.92
C PHE A 10 8.09 -3.07 -16.77
N ASP A 11 9.15 -2.54 -16.17
CA ASP A 11 10.26 -1.89 -16.86
C ASP A 11 11.12 -2.91 -17.64
N THR A 12 11.45 -4.04 -17.01
CA THR A 12 12.50 -4.96 -17.50
C THR A 12 11.99 -6.27 -18.08
N GLY A 13 10.76 -6.67 -17.78
CA GLY A 13 10.20 -8.00 -18.08
C GLY A 13 10.70 -9.13 -17.18
N ARG A 14 11.54 -8.83 -16.18
CA ARG A 14 12.11 -9.81 -15.25
C ARG A 14 11.51 -9.65 -13.87
N PHE A 15 10.93 -10.74 -13.35
CA PHE A 15 10.37 -10.74 -12.00
C PHE A 15 11.45 -11.18 -11.00
N GLU A 16 11.83 -10.26 -10.11
CA GLU A 16 12.91 -10.46 -9.14
C GLU A 16 12.44 -10.06 -7.74
N PRO A 17 11.98 -11.04 -6.93
CA PRO A 17 11.65 -10.84 -5.54
C PRO A 17 12.81 -10.23 -4.74
N ARG A 18 12.46 -9.46 -3.71
CA ARG A 18 13.45 -8.80 -2.85
C ARG A 18 12.91 -8.65 -1.44
N THR A 19 13.80 -8.27 -0.52
CA THR A 19 13.40 -7.87 0.83
C THR A 19 12.53 -6.62 0.78
N SER A 20 11.41 -6.62 1.51
CA SER A 20 10.57 -5.44 1.67
C SER A 20 11.31 -4.32 2.38
N ILE A 21 11.01 -3.08 2.01
CA ILE A 21 11.39 -1.88 2.75
C ILE A 21 10.15 -1.25 3.38
N SER A 22 10.32 -0.61 4.54
CA SER A 22 9.23 0.07 5.23
C SER A 22 8.84 1.38 4.54
N THR A 23 7.54 1.59 4.37
CA THR A 23 6.96 2.83 3.80
C THR A 23 5.75 3.29 4.61
N LEU A 24 5.16 4.46 4.26
CA LEU A 24 3.92 4.94 4.89
C LEU A 24 2.71 4.06 4.57
N SER A 25 2.71 3.42 3.41
CA SER A 25 1.70 2.46 2.99
C SER A 25 2.14 1.05 3.37
N ASN A 26 2.28 0.79 4.67
CA ASN A 26 2.95 -0.39 5.19
C ASN A 26 2.30 -1.73 4.79
N ALA A 27 0.99 -1.75 4.51
CA ALA A 27 0.32 -2.96 4.03
C ALA A 27 0.72 -3.32 2.58
N MET A 28 1.38 -2.41 1.88
CA MET A 28 1.97 -2.61 0.55
C MET A 28 3.49 -2.82 0.61
N ASP A 29 4.09 -3.01 1.80
CA ASP A 29 5.51 -3.30 1.96
C ASP A 29 5.82 -4.75 1.58
N VAL A 30 5.71 -5.03 0.29
CA VAL A 30 5.78 -6.38 -0.28
C VAL A 30 6.85 -6.43 -1.36
N GLY A 31 8.01 -6.98 -1.01
CA GLY A 31 9.09 -7.23 -1.96
C GLY A 31 8.92 -8.52 -2.77
N ASP A 32 8.07 -9.45 -2.32
CA ASP A 32 7.71 -10.69 -3.04
C ASP A 32 6.17 -10.87 -3.10
N PRO A 33 5.50 -10.29 -4.11
CA PRO A 33 4.04 -10.35 -4.21
C PRO A 33 3.57 -11.74 -4.64
N SER A 34 3.05 -12.52 -3.68
CA SER A 34 2.63 -13.92 -3.86
C SER A 34 1.60 -14.16 -4.98
N ASN A 35 0.79 -13.16 -5.34
CA ASN A 35 -0.19 -13.27 -6.43
C ASN A 35 0.41 -13.05 -7.83
N MET A 36 1.69 -12.67 -7.95
CA MET A 36 2.33 -12.48 -9.25
C MET A 36 2.37 -13.77 -10.07
N GLU A 37 2.58 -14.92 -9.41
CA GLU A 37 2.52 -16.24 -10.07
C GLU A 37 1.15 -16.46 -10.75
N ARG A 38 0.06 -16.07 -10.10
CA ARG A 38 -1.29 -16.19 -10.66
C ARG A 38 -1.48 -15.28 -11.86
N ILE A 39 -0.99 -14.05 -11.80
CA ILE A 39 -1.04 -13.11 -12.93
C ILE A 39 -0.25 -13.68 -14.12
N LEU A 40 0.96 -14.18 -13.90
CA LEU A 40 1.76 -14.80 -14.96
C LEU A 40 1.08 -16.04 -15.55
N GLY A 41 0.41 -16.84 -14.73
CA GLY A 41 -0.32 -18.03 -15.19
C GLY A 41 -1.60 -17.72 -15.97
N LEU A 42 -2.22 -16.55 -15.76
CA LEU A 42 -3.43 -16.11 -16.46
C LEU A 42 -3.16 -15.44 -17.81
N HIS A 43 -1.91 -15.16 -18.13
CA HIS A 43 -1.52 -14.46 -19.35
C HIS A 43 -0.54 -15.31 -20.19
N PRO A 44 -0.49 -15.14 -21.53
CA PRO A 44 0.42 -15.88 -22.42
C PRO A 44 1.92 -15.66 -22.20
N GLY A 45 2.30 -14.85 -21.22
CA GLY A 45 3.69 -14.55 -20.87
C GLY A 45 3.87 -13.13 -20.31
N PRO A 46 5.09 -12.80 -19.85
CA PRO A 46 5.40 -11.51 -19.22
C PRO A 46 5.02 -10.29 -20.07
N ASP A 47 5.29 -10.33 -21.37
CA ASP A 47 4.95 -9.21 -22.27
C ASP A 47 3.45 -9.00 -22.42
N ALA A 48 2.64 -10.05 -22.30
CA ALA A 48 1.19 -9.92 -22.32
C ALA A 48 0.67 -9.27 -21.03
N VAL A 49 1.26 -9.57 -19.88
CA VAL A 49 0.99 -8.89 -18.61
C VAL A 49 1.37 -7.41 -18.72
N ARG A 50 2.56 -7.11 -19.22
CA ARG A 50 3.07 -5.73 -19.37
C ARG A 50 2.21 -4.84 -20.26
N ARG A 51 1.53 -5.42 -21.25
CA ARG A 51 0.57 -4.69 -22.09
C ARG A 51 -0.82 -4.56 -21.46
N ALA A 52 -1.17 -5.43 -20.51
CA ALA A 52 -2.50 -5.47 -19.91
C ALA A 52 -2.67 -4.54 -18.70
N PHE A 53 -1.57 -4.14 -18.05
CA PHE A 53 -1.61 -3.31 -16.85
C PHE A 53 -0.68 -2.11 -16.97
N ASN A 54 -1.01 -1.03 -16.25
CA ASN A 54 -0.12 0.07 -15.97
C ASN A 54 0.31 -0.01 -14.50
N VAL A 55 1.61 0.12 -14.24
CA VAL A 55 2.19 0.05 -12.89
C VAL A 55 3.11 1.23 -12.69
N SER A 56 2.94 1.91 -11.56
CA SER A 56 3.82 2.99 -11.11
C SER A 56 4.20 2.81 -9.64
N ALA A 57 5.35 3.37 -9.27
CA ALA A 57 5.87 3.35 -7.91
C ALA A 57 6.12 4.78 -7.43
N TRP A 58 5.80 5.04 -6.17
CA TRP A 58 5.75 6.38 -5.59
C TRP A 58 6.44 6.39 -4.23
N SER A 59 7.17 7.48 -3.97
CA SER A 59 7.85 7.69 -2.70
C SER A 59 6.88 8.09 -1.59
N ASP A 60 7.32 7.93 -0.35
CA ASP A 60 6.58 8.41 0.81
C ASP A 60 6.38 9.93 0.77
N ASP A 61 7.39 10.66 0.29
CA ASP A 61 7.32 12.10 0.09
C ASP A 61 6.27 12.50 -0.97
N ALA A 62 6.17 11.78 -2.08
CA ALA A 62 5.08 11.96 -3.03
C ALA A 62 3.71 11.63 -2.43
N THR A 63 3.65 10.56 -1.62
CA THR A 63 2.44 10.14 -0.91
C THR A 63 1.95 11.23 0.05
N ARG A 64 2.85 11.83 0.85
CA ARG A 64 2.52 12.95 1.75
C ARG A 64 1.98 14.16 1.00
N ARG A 65 2.63 14.55 -0.09
CA ARG A 65 2.16 15.64 -0.95
C ARG A 65 0.78 15.37 -1.53
N CYS A 66 0.52 14.13 -1.95
CA CYS A 66 -0.80 13.74 -2.46
C CYS A 66 -1.88 13.90 -1.39
N ILE A 67 -1.63 13.45 -0.15
CA ILE A 67 -2.57 13.59 0.96
C ILE A 67 -2.87 15.07 1.22
N ALA A 68 -1.83 15.90 1.35
CA ALA A 68 -1.98 17.34 1.58
C ALA A 68 -2.79 18.01 0.46
N HIS A 69 -2.45 17.72 -0.78
CA HIS A 69 -3.08 18.34 -1.93
C HIS A 69 -4.56 17.93 -2.10
N VAL A 70 -4.91 16.65 -1.89
CA VAL A 70 -6.31 16.21 -1.96
C VAL A 70 -7.13 16.78 -0.80
N TRP A 71 -6.52 16.94 0.37
CA TRP A 71 -7.14 17.63 1.50
C TRP A 71 -7.42 19.11 1.17
N ASP A 72 -6.43 19.83 0.67
CA ASP A 72 -6.53 21.26 0.34
C ASP A 72 -7.55 21.53 -0.78
N GLU A 73 -7.59 20.67 -1.81
CA GLU A 73 -8.47 20.87 -2.97
C GLU A 73 -9.91 20.40 -2.74
N ALA A 74 -10.10 19.26 -2.07
CA ALA A 74 -11.38 18.58 -2.01
C ALA A 74 -11.92 18.36 -0.59
N GLY A 75 -11.14 18.65 0.45
CA GLY A 75 -11.51 18.35 1.84
C GLY A 75 -11.65 16.84 2.11
N VAL A 76 -11.04 16.00 1.28
CA VAL A 76 -11.07 14.54 1.44
C VAL A 76 -9.79 14.09 2.11
N VAL A 77 -9.92 13.38 3.23
CA VAL A 77 -8.78 12.81 3.94
C VAL A 77 -8.46 11.44 3.37
N LEU A 78 -7.24 11.27 2.84
CA LEU A 78 -6.76 10.00 2.32
C LEU A 78 -5.87 9.29 3.34
N ASP A 79 -5.97 7.96 3.38
CA ASP A 79 -4.93 7.14 3.99
C ASP A 79 -3.74 6.98 3.01
N PRO A 80 -2.53 6.63 3.50
CA PRO A 80 -1.35 6.50 2.64
C PRO A 80 -1.52 5.53 1.46
N HIS A 81 -2.27 4.44 1.60
CA HIS A 81 -2.47 3.44 0.55
C HIS A 81 -3.36 4.00 -0.56
N THR A 82 -4.48 4.65 -0.19
CA THR A 82 -5.35 5.30 -1.16
C THR A 82 -4.63 6.44 -1.88
N ALA A 83 -3.77 7.21 -1.19
CA ALA A 83 -2.97 8.25 -1.80
C ALA A 83 -2.00 7.70 -2.87
N VAL A 84 -1.37 6.54 -2.65
CA VAL A 84 -0.59 5.85 -3.70
C VAL A 84 -1.46 5.48 -4.90
N GLY A 85 -2.69 5.01 -4.66
CA GLY A 85 -3.66 4.72 -5.73
C GLY A 85 -4.07 5.96 -6.53
N VAL A 86 -4.29 7.10 -5.87
CA VAL A 86 -4.58 8.40 -6.52
C VAL A 86 -3.41 8.85 -7.38
N LEU A 87 -2.18 8.74 -6.88
CA LEU A 87 -0.98 9.07 -7.66
C LEU A 87 -0.88 8.20 -8.93
N ALA A 88 -1.08 6.89 -8.79
CA ALA A 88 -1.06 5.97 -9.92
C ALA A 88 -2.15 6.29 -10.95
N LEU A 89 -3.37 6.61 -10.49
CA LEU A 89 -4.46 6.99 -11.39
C LEU A 89 -4.14 8.30 -12.12
N ARG A 90 -3.71 9.35 -11.41
CA ARG A 90 -3.35 10.63 -12.02
C ARG A 90 -2.25 10.48 -13.06
N HIS A 91 -1.28 9.61 -12.82
CA HIS A 91 -0.24 9.29 -13.79
C HIS A 91 -0.78 8.58 -15.04
N ALA A 92 -1.72 7.65 -14.88
CA ALA A 92 -2.36 6.98 -16.01
C ALA A 92 -3.22 7.94 -16.84
N LEU A 93 -4.00 8.81 -16.19
CA LEU A 93 -4.86 9.80 -16.86
C LEU A 93 -4.06 10.89 -17.58
N ALA A 94 -2.82 11.15 -17.19
CA ALA A 94 -1.94 12.08 -17.92
C ALA A 94 -1.57 11.58 -19.34
N VAL A 95 -1.83 10.30 -19.64
CA VAL A 95 -1.60 9.70 -20.96
C VAL A 95 -2.87 9.68 -21.81
N ASP A 96 -4.04 9.66 -21.17
CA ASP A 96 -5.37 9.64 -21.79
C ASP A 96 -6.33 10.48 -20.96
N GLU A 97 -6.47 11.75 -21.32
CA GLU A 97 -7.26 12.73 -20.56
C GLU A 97 -8.77 12.48 -20.65
N ASP A 98 -9.23 11.70 -21.63
CA ASP A 98 -10.65 11.36 -21.82
C ASP A 98 -11.07 10.13 -20.99
N ALA A 99 -10.11 9.44 -20.34
CA ALA A 99 -10.39 8.26 -19.54
C ALA A 99 -11.01 8.60 -18.18
N GLU A 100 -11.97 7.80 -17.75
CA GLU A 100 -12.52 7.87 -16.39
C GLU A 100 -11.75 6.92 -15.45
N GLY A 101 -11.56 7.36 -14.21
CA GLY A 101 -10.75 6.67 -13.22
C GLY A 101 -11.48 6.38 -11.92
N LEU A 102 -11.20 5.22 -11.33
CA LEU A 102 -11.64 4.86 -9.99
C LEU A 102 -10.46 4.38 -9.15
N VAL A 103 -10.37 4.89 -7.90
CA VAL A 103 -9.39 4.45 -6.92
C VAL A 103 -10.07 3.63 -5.84
N LEU A 104 -9.49 2.49 -5.51
CA LEU A 104 -9.96 1.68 -4.39
C LEU A 104 -9.45 2.28 -3.08
N GLY A 105 -10.37 2.77 -2.24
CA GLY A 105 -10.08 3.19 -0.88
C GLY A 105 -9.87 1.97 0.02
N THR A 106 -8.61 1.54 0.23
CA THR A 106 -8.32 0.25 0.86
C THR A 106 -8.27 0.30 2.39
N ALA A 107 -8.23 1.49 2.99
CA ALA A 107 -8.27 1.67 4.43
C ALA A 107 -8.93 2.99 4.85
N HIS A 108 -9.39 3.03 6.11
CA HIS A 108 -9.85 4.27 6.72
C HIS A 108 -8.65 5.10 7.24
N PRO A 109 -8.59 6.43 7.00
CA PRO A 109 -7.45 7.27 7.40
C PRO A 109 -7.12 7.24 8.90
N ALA A 110 -8.13 7.08 9.75
CA ALA A 110 -7.95 6.97 11.21
C ALA A 110 -7.03 5.82 11.65
N LYS A 111 -6.80 4.80 10.80
CA LYS A 111 -5.81 3.73 11.07
C LYS A 111 -4.36 4.22 10.98
N PHE A 112 -4.14 5.41 10.43
CA PHE A 112 -2.84 6.01 10.13
C PHE A 112 -2.75 7.46 10.66
N GLY A 113 -3.43 7.76 11.76
CA GLY A 113 -3.51 9.12 12.33
C GLY A 113 -2.14 9.76 12.57
N GLU A 114 -1.16 8.98 13.07
CA GLU A 114 0.22 9.45 13.29
C GLU A 114 0.91 9.96 12.02
N VAL A 115 0.51 9.45 10.85
CA VAL A 115 1.03 9.88 9.55
C VAL A 115 0.19 11.02 8.97
N VAL A 116 -1.13 10.91 9.04
CA VAL A 116 -2.06 11.75 8.28
C VAL A 116 -2.39 13.06 9.03
N GLU A 117 -2.61 13.03 10.34
CA GLU A 117 -2.97 14.22 11.14
C GLU A 117 -1.93 15.35 11.05
N PRO A 118 -0.61 15.07 11.11
CA PRO A 118 0.41 16.11 10.92
C PRO A 118 0.41 16.72 9.52
N ILE A 119 -0.08 16.01 8.50
CA ILE A 119 -0.12 16.48 7.11
C ILE A 119 -1.31 17.43 6.92
N ILE A 120 -2.48 17.09 7.46
CA ILE A 120 -3.70 17.87 7.28
C ILE A 120 -3.91 18.93 8.37
N GLY A 121 -3.13 18.88 9.45
CA GLY A 121 -3.15 19.86 10.54
C GLY A 121 -4.36 19.73 11.49
N CYS A 122 -5.11 18.62 11.44
CA CYS A 122 -6.25 18.39 12.31
C CYS A 122 -6.43 16.90 12.65
N PRO A 123 -7.08 16.57 13.79
CA PRO A 123 -7.37 15.19 14.15
C PRO A 123 -8.39 14.54 13.22
N ILE A 124 -8.23 13.23 12.97
CA ILE A 124 -9.17 12.47 12.15
C ILE A 124 -10.27 11.89 13.05
N PRO A 125 -11.56 12.11 12.73
CA PRO A 125 -12.64 11.45 13.45
C PRO A 125 -12.49 9.93 13.38
N VAL A 126 -12.37 9.28 14.54
CA VAL A 126 -12.28 7.82 14.64
C VAL A 126 -13.70 7.24 14.71
N PRO A 127 -14.11 6.39 13.77
CA PRO A 127 -15.39 5.69 13.84
C PRO A 127 -15.49 4.83 15.10
N ASP A 128 -16.68 4.70 15.68
CA ASP A 128 -16.85 3.98 16.95
C ASP A 128 -16.41 2.51 16.87
N SER A 129 -16.67 1.84 15.74
CA SER A 129 -16.20 0.47 15.50
C SER A 129 -14.68 0.31 15.53
N LEU A 130 -13.93 1.36 15.19
CA LEU A 130 -12.46 1.37 15.25
C LEU A 130 -11.95 1.82 16.63
N ARG A 131 -12.67 2.73 17.28
CA ARG A 131 -12.32 3.29 18.58
C ARG A 131 -12.15 2.21 19.65
N ASP A 132 -13.05 1.23 19.67
CA ASP A 132 -13.00 0.15 20.65
C ASP A 132 -11.80 -0.76 20.41
N ALA A 133 -11.56 -1.14 19.15
CA ALA A 133 -10.42 -1.98 18.77
C ALA A 133 -9.08 -1.33 19.09
N LEU A 134 -8.93 -0.02 18.84
CA LEU A 134 -7.70 0.72 19.10
C LEU A 134 -7.38 0.90 20.59
N ARG A 135 -8.38 0.74 21.48
CA ARG A 135 -8.22 0.88 22.94
C ARG A 135 -7.94 -0.43 23.66
N GLN A 136 -8.03 -1.56 22.98
CA GLN A 136 -7.80 -2.85 23.63
C GLN A 136 -6.34 -2.99 24.04
N GLU A 137 -6.12 -3.44 25.27
CA GLU A 137 -4.79 -3.87 25.70
C GLU A 137 -4.34 -5.06 24.86
N THR A 138 -3.13 -4.97 24.31
CA THR A 138 -2.55 -6.05 23.51
C THR A 138 -1.44 -6.74 24.29
N THR A 139 -1.44 -8.07 24.26
CA THR A 139 -0.31 -8.89 24.73
C THR A 139 0.35 -9.49 23.50
N VAL A 140 1.54 -8.99 23.17
CA VAL A 140 2.29 -9.42 21.98
C VAL A 140 3.59 -10.08 22.43
N PRO A 141 3.64 -11.42 22.53
CA PRO A 141 4.88 -12.11 22.87
C PRO A 141 5.92 -11.94 21.76
N SER A 142 7.15 -11.59 22.12
CA SER A 142 8.27 -11.51 21.18
C SER A 142 8.81 -12.90 20.91
N ILE A 143 8.93 -13.29 19.64
CA ILE A 143 9.53 -14.56 19.21
C ILE A 143 10.65 -14.33 18.18
N PRO A 144 11.66 -15.20 18.11
CA PRO A 144 12.60 -15.20 16.99
C PRO A 144 11.85 -15.43 15.67
N PRO A 145 12.31 -14.85 14.54
CA PRO A 145 11.71 -15.06 13.22
C PRO A 145 12.10 -16.43 12.64
N SER A 146 11.79 -17.51 13.36
CA SER A 146 12.08 -18.88 12.99
C SER A 146 10.85 -19.77 13.17
N LEU A 147 10.80 -20.87 12.42
CA LEU A 147 9.75 -21.88 12.55
C LEU A 147 9.71 -22.43 13.98
N ASP A 148 10.88 -22.71 14.57
CA ASP A 148 10.99 -23.21 15.94
C ASP A 148 10.45 -22.19 16.96
N GLY A 149 10.75 -20.90 16.79
CA GLY A 149 10.22 -19.85 17.67
C GLY A 149 8.69 -19.77 17.64
N LEU A 150 8.10 -19.95 16.46
CA LEU A 150 6.65 -20.03 16.29
C LEU A 150 6.05 -21.32 16.90
N ILE A 151 6.72 -22.47 16.70
CA ILE A 151 6.26 -23.74 17.29
C ILE A 151 6.25 -23.65 18.81
N SER A 152 7.32 -23.14 19.43
CA SER A 152 7.41 -23.02 20.89
C SER A 152 6.24 -22.24 21.49
N ILE A 153 5.93 -21.06 20.94
CA ILE A 153 4.82 -20.24 21.49
C ILE A 153 3.45 -20.89 21.30
N LEU A 154 3.23 -21.61 20.19
CA LEU A 154 1.97 -22.30 19.91
C LEU A 154 1.80 -23.56 20.78
N GLU A 155 2.90 -24.25 21.11
CA GLU A 155 2.90 -25.41 21.99
C GLU A 155 2.94 -25.03 23.49
N GLY A 156 3.04 -23.74 23.82
CA GLY A 156 3.17 -23.24 25.18
C GLY A 156 4.50 -23.63 25.85
N ARG A 157 5.55 -23.79 25.05
CA ARG A 157 6.91 -24.17 25.46
C ARG A 157 7.87 -22.98 25.49
#